data_AF-A0A9P7GXV4-F1
#
_entry.id   AF-A0A9P7GXV4-F1
#
_cell.length_a   1.000
_cell.length_b   1.000
_cell.length_c   1.000
_cell.angle_alpha   90.00
_cell.angle_beta   90.00
_cell.angle_gamma   90.00
#
_symmetry.space_group_name_H-M   'P 1'
#
loop_
_entity.id
_entity.type
_entity.pdbx_description
1 polymer ?
#
loop_
_entity_poly.entity_id
_entity_poly.type
_entity_poly.pdbx_seq_one_letter_code
_entity_poly.pdbx_strand_id
1 'polypeptide(L)'
;MEQNPFQEIQQEFPREISDSSQAPSVSDNDYKTAVNQPIATADDVDPRGFRGGHARRPNDAFIAVMGQTGSGKSTSVVDVYPYEVSQDSTVYLIDTPGFDDSSKSDTEVLEEIAMWLSDSYKNDIRLDGIIYLHRISDVRMQGSARQNLVTFNKLCGEGALKRVILASTMWDITNEEVAVMREKELKETNHFWGWMLSQGSSCHRYNNTPECARQIVLSLTGRGPPIVTDLQTQMVDNGLSLEETAAGQDLNTALLKEIKKLTQKQRALEEHIKAAEKTHDRITQEVLKEERDRNRRMLEKARNGTIALNATMETMMAKRDQRLAEMKKEISDLQEREKEHLRLVREQALALERERSARHEKEQRLQENTNQPSNSCTPWQRSTNLVTAEQNHRKGEVKNPPTKIRYSISLNGSRYFLRSPEKWSCNAFRPLERVGSDRKRIEFGCMAVEQPGEYIVRYGNDTWLASKDFEKHHPHLSEKIKFFEVGNLDICALGPNQQYYARWLDGSWSCQGSSELARTIRNLIKEQKKIVAISLGFGESFLVSFELNTGYLGWYHDLQGYYRGLERFLKGHNDISIHAVTLDPQSQTDYLVVFTEDSAKGRGKPKNKLHCSNRETRHAISDWWETSKELREDS
;
A
#
# COMPACT_ATOMS: atom_id res chain seq x y z
N MET A 1 -11.02 -39.09 -40.89
CA MET A 1 -11.81 -37.86 -41.12
C MET A 1 -12.54 -37.59 -39.82
N GLU A 2 -11.87 -36.93 -38.89
CA GLU A 2 -12.44 -36.57 -37.59
C GLU A 2 -12.88 -35.10 -37.64
N GLN A 3 -14.14 -34.87 -37.29
CA GLN A 3 -14.80 -33.58 -37.37
C GLN A 3 -14.45 -32.71 -36.16
N ASN A 4 -14.25 -31.43 -36.45
CA ASN A 4 -13.87 -30.35 -35.55
C ASN A 4 -15.06 -29.93 -34.66
N PRO A 5 -14.93 -29.87 -33.31
CA PRO A 5 -16.04 -29.61 -32.39
C PRO A 5 -16.44 -28.12 -32.23
N PHE A 6 -16.06 -27.24 -33.16
CA PHE A 6 -16.29 -25.78 -33.04
C PHE A 6 -17.67 -25.27 -33.51
N GLN A 7 -18.66 -26.12 -33.79
CA GLN A 7 -19.95 -25.68 -34.36
C GLN A 7 -21.17 -25.65 -33.41
N GLU A 8 -21.07 -26.11 -32.16
CA GLU A 8 -22.27 -26.30 -31.32
C GLU A 8 -22.61 -25.20 -30.30
N ILE A 9 -21.93 -24.04 -30.30
CA ILE A 9 -22.16 -22.99 -29.27
C ILE A 9 -22.79 -21.68 -29.84
N GLN A 10 -23.29 -21.68 -31.08
CA GLN A 10 -23.94 -20.48 -31.66
C GLN A 10 -25.47 -20.52 -31.76
N GLN A 11 -26.15 -21.50 -31.15
CA GLN A 11 -27.62 -21.58 -31.16
C GLN A 11 -28.19 -21.40 -29.75
N GLU A 12 -28.34 -20.15 -29.28
CA GLU A 12 -29.40 -19.75 -28.34
C GLU A 12 -29.35 -18.22 -28.08
N PHE A 13 -29.96 -17.43 -28.97
CA PHE A 13 -30.42 -16.07 -28.65
C PHE A 13 -31.73 -15.78 -29.41
N PRO A 14 -32.81 -15.35 -28.75
CA PRO A 14 -34.06 -14.97 -29.42
C PRO A 14 -33.95 -13.61 -30.12
N ARG A 15 -34.53 -13.53 -31.32
CA ARG A 15 -34.77 -12.29 -32.08
C ARG A 15 -36.09 -11.67 -31.62
N GLU A 16 -36.08 -10.35 -31.41
CA GLU A 16 -37.15 -9.33 -31.44
C GLU A 16 -36.72 -8.23 -30.44
N ILE A 17 -36.58 -6.96 -30.79
CA ILE A 17 -37.63 -6.02 -31.17
C ILE A 17 -37.03 -4.90 -32.05
N SER A 18 -37.74 -4.58 -33.12
CA SER A 18 -37.59 -3.42 -34.00
C SER A 18 -38.26 -2.16 -33.43
N ASP A 19 -37.83 -1.00 -33.94
CA ASP A 19 -38.36 0.36 -33.78
C ASP A 19 -38.06 1.14 -32.50
N SER A 20 -37.13 2.09 -32.60
CA SER A 20 -37.51 3.51 -32.55
C SER A 20 -36.36 4.40 -33.03
N SER A 21 -36.64 5.14 -34.10
CA SER A 21 -35.92 6.32 -34.57
C SER A 21 -35.69 7.37 -33.48
N GLN A 22 -34.43 7.75 -33.25
CA GLN A 22 -33.96 9.14 -33.01
C GLN A 22 -32.51 9.11 -32.48
N ALA A 23 -31.54 9.37 -33.35
CA ALA A 23 -30.18 9.76 -32.97
C ALA A 23 -29.85 11.07 -33.72
N PRO A 24 -29.38 12.12 -33.03
CA PRO A 24 -29.03 13.38 -33.68
C PRO A 24 -27.73 13.23 -34.48
N SER A 25 -27.76 13.81 -35.68
CA SER A 25 -26.66 13.92 -36.63
C SER A 25 -25.48 14.70 -36.05
N VAL A 26 -24.31 14.08 -35.98
CA VAL A 26 -23.02 14.76 -35.82
C VAL A 26 -22.24 14.58 -37.12
N SER A 27 -21.75 15.70 -37.66
CA SER A 27 -21.20 15.88 -39.00
C SER A 27 -19.95 15.05 -39.30
N ASP A 28 -19.88 14.51 -40.52
CA ASP A 28 -18.83 13.68 -41.16
C ASP A 28 -17.42 14.30 -41.28
N ASN A 29 -17.11 15.38 -40.55
CA ASN A 29 -15.81 16.07 -40.67
C ASN A 29 -14.81 15.83 -39.53
N ASP A 30 -15.19 15.11 -38.46
CA ASP A 30 -14.27 14.83 -37.33
C ASP A 30 -13.56 13.46 -37.43
N TYR A 31 -13.93 12.60 -38.37
CA TYR A 31 -13.31 11.28 -38.57
C TYR A 31 -12.09 11.27 -39.50
N LYS A 32 -11.79 12.38 -40.19
CA LYS A 32 -10.67 12.45 -41.16
C LYS A 32 -9.43 13.21 -40.70
N THR A 33 -9.41 13.70 -39.46
CA THR A 33 -8.25 14.47 -38.94
C THR A 33 -7.49 13.73 -37.82
N ALA A 34 -7.99 12.58 -37.35
CA ALA A 34 -7.34 11.75 -36.32
C ALA A 34 -6.62 10.49 -36.87
N VAL A 35 -6.60 10.28 -38.20
CA VAL A 35 -6.04 9.06 -38.85
C VAL A 35 -4.73 9.34 -39.61
N ASN A 36 -4.12 10.52 -39.44
CA ASN A 36 -2.85 10.88 -40.09
C ASN A 36 -1.79 11.40 -39.11
N GLN A 37 -1.73 10.85 -37.89
CA GLN A 37 -0.49 10.90 -37.11
C GLN A 37 0.30 9.62 -37.40
N PRO A 38 1.58 9.72 -37.78
CA PRO A 38 2.38 8.54 -38.07
C PRO A 38 2.49 7.70 -36.80
N ILE A 39 2.09 6.42 -36.92
CA ILE A 39 2.40 5.39 -35.94
C ILE A 39 3.93 5.35 -35.86
N ALA A 40 4.49 5.58 -34.68
CA ALA A 40 5.92 5.45 -34.45
C ALA A 40 6.36 4.06 -34.94
N THR A 41 7.24 4.04 -35.95
CA THR A 41 7.83 2.78 -36.41
C THR A 41 8.74 2.24 -35.31
N ALA A 42 9.12 0.96 -35.40
CA ALA A 42 9.99 0.30 -34.43
C ALA A 42 11.34 1.01 -34.16
N ASP A 43 11.67 2.04 -34.95
CA ASP A 43 12.87 2.87 -34.83
C ASP A 43 12.76 4.06 -33.86
N ASP A 44 11.57 4.36 -33.30
CA ASP A 44 11.34 5.55 -32.46
C ASP A 44 11.31 5.29 -30.93
N VAL A 45 11.52 4.05 -30.48
CA VAL A 45 11.62 3.74 -29.04
C VAL A 45 13.04 3.99 -28.57
N ASP A 46 13.23 5.06 -27.76
CA ASP A 46 14.53 5.37 -27.16
C ASP A 46 15.05 4.19 -26.31
N PRO A 47 16.15 3.52 -26.70
CA PRO A 47 16.68 2.36 -25.99
C PRO A 47 17.09 2.68 -24.54
N ARG A 48 17.30 3.98 -24.22
CA ARG A 48 17.54 4.43 -22.85
C ARG A 48 16.35 4.16 -21.93
N GLY A 49 15.12 4.07 -22.45
CA GLY A 49 13.93 3.71 -21.68
C GLY A 49 14.06 2.35 -20.99
N PHE A 50 14.70 1.38 -21.64
CA PHE A 50 14.98 0.06 -21.06
C PHE A 50 16.10 0.07 -20.03
N ARG A 51 16.91 1.14 -19.99
CA ARG A 51 18.03 1.34 -19.07
C ARG A 51 17.70 2.36 -17.97
N GLY A 52 16.42 2.63 -17.71
CA GLY A 52 16.01 3.66 -16.75
C GLY A 52 16.56 5.06 -17.06
N GLY A 53 16.81 5.35 -18.34
CA GLY A 53 17.41 6.61 -18.81
C GLY A 53 18.94 6.61 -18.92
N HIS A 54 19.63 5.54 -18.51
CA HIS A 54 21.09 5.45 -18.55
C HIS A 54 21.64 5.14 -19.95
N ALA A 55 22.85 5.64 -20.23
CA ALA A 55 23.61 5.30 -21.43
C ALA A 55 24.13 3.85 -21.35
N ARG A 56 24.24 3.19 -22.50
CA ARG A 56 24.76 1.82 -22.62
C ARG A 56 26.21 1.75 -22.11
N ARG A 57 26.49 0.85 -21.17
CA ARG A 57 27.87 0.48 -20.78
C ARG A 57 28.25 -0.87 -21.40
N PRO A 58 29.56 -1.17 -21.57
CA PRO A 58 30.02 -2.38 -22.25
C PRO A 58 29.60 -3.69 -21.58
N ASN A 59 29.52 -3.70 -20.24
CA ASN A 59 29.22 -4.88 -19.43
C ASN A 59 27.88 -4.77 -18.72
N ASP A 60 26.92 -4.07 -19.33
CA ASP A 60 25.55 -4.01 -18.82
C ASP A 60 24.88 -5.38 -18.95
N ALA A 61 24.11 -5.77 -17.93
CA ALA A 61 23.37 -7.03 -17.92
C ALA A 61 21.89 -6.80 -17.58
N PHE A 62 21.00 -7.55 -18.22
CA PHE A 62 19.55 -7.49 -17.99
C PHE A 62 19.06 -8.79 -17.36
N ILE A 63 18.46 -8.70 -16.17
CA ILE A 63 18.00 -9.88 -15.43
C ILE A 63 16.51 -9.71 -15.09
N ALA A 64 15.69 -10.63 -15.59
CA ALA A 64 14.27 -10.64 -15.26
C ALA A 64 14.03 -11.35 -13.93
N VAL A 65 13.22 -10.74 -13.05
CA VAL A 65 12.82 -11.31 -11.76
C VAL A 65 11.35 -11.66 -11.83
N MET A 66 11.06 -12.96 -11.84
CA MET A 66 9.72 -13.53 -11.99
C MET A 66 9.37 -14.39 -10.77
N GLY A 67 8.10 -14.72 -10.59
CA GLY A 67 7.66 -15.60 -9.50
C GLY A 67 6.23 -15.31 -9.06
N GLN A 68 5.81 -16.01 -8.01
CA GLN A 68 4.47 -15.84 -7.43
C GLN A 68 4.35 -14.52 -6.65
N THR A 69 3.15 -14.00 -6.51
CA THR A 69 2.87 -12.81 -5.69
C THR A 69 3.26 -13.06 -4.23
N GLY A 70 3.96 -12.09 -3.62
CA GLY A 70 4.47 -12.19 -2.25
C GLY A 70 5.75 -13.03 -2.08
N SER A 71 6.38 -13.49 -3.17
CA SER A 71 7.65 -14.24 -3.10
C SER A 71 8.91 -13.39 -2.89
N GLY A 72 8.78 -12.06 -2.86
CA GLY A 72 9.91 -11.12 -2.68
C GLY A 72 10.00 -10.03 -3.77
N LYS A 73 9.22 -10.16 -4.85
CA LYS A 73 9.01 -9.16 -5.91
C LYS A 73 7.89 -8.18 -5.56
N SER A 74 8.03 -6.90 -5.92
CA SER A 74 7.24 -5.81 -5.32
C SER A 74 6.39 -4.98 -6.28
N THR A 75 6.30 -5.32 -7.56
CA THR A 75 5.58 -4.47 -8.53
C THR A 75 4.23 -5.03 -8.97
N SER A 76 3.31 -4.10 -9.29
CA SER A 76 2.05 -4.36 -9.99
C SER A 76 2.19 -4.13 -11.50
N VAL A 77 3.30 -3.54 -11.95
CA VAL A 77 3.64 -3.28 -13.36
C VAL A 77 5.11 -3.68 -13.59
N VAL A 78 5.50 -4.06 -14.80
CA VAL A 78 6.92 -4.31 -15.11
C VAL A 78 7.73 -3.02 -14.96
N ASP A 79 8.75 -3.05 -14.10
CA ASP A 79 9.60 -1.90 -13.80
C ASP A 79 11.09 -2.32 -13.82
N VAL A 80 11.98 -1.35 -14.08
CA VAL A 80 13.42 -1.61 -14.27
C VAL A 80 14.24 -0.86 -13.23
N TYR A 81 15.00 -1.62 -12.44
CA TYR A 81 15.84 -1.09 -11.37
C TYR A 81 17.33 -1.24 -11.73
N PRO A 82 18.07 -0.13 -11.92
CA PRO A 82 19.52 -0.19 -12.14
C PRO A 82 20.26 -0.46 -10.83
N TYR A 83 21.22 -1.39 -10.88
CA TYR A 83 22.16 -1.72 -9.82
C TYR A 83 23.59 -1.61 -10.35
N GLU A 84 24.30 -0.56 -9.95
CA GLU A 84 25.68 -0.34 -10.37
C GLU A 84 26.62 -1.35 -9.67
N VAL A 85 27.23 -2.23 -10.45
CA VAL A 85 28.19 -3.22 -9.96
C VAL A 85 29.61 -2.65 -9.95
N SER A 86 29.93 -1.89 -10.99
CA SER A 86 31.22 -1.18 -11.16
C SER A 86 31.04 0.01 -12.09
N GLN A 87 32.11 0.78 -12.32
CA GLN A 87 32.09 1.93 -13.24
C GLN A 87 31.68 1.54 -14.66
N ASP A 88 31.98 0.30 -15.09
CA ASP A 88 31.74 -0.17 -16.45
C ASP A 88 30.59 -1.19 -16.58
N SER A 89 29.90 -1.49 -15.47
CA SER A 89 28.86 -2.54 -15.44
C SER A 89 27.69 -2.15 -14.54
N THR A 90 26.51 -2.07 -15.16
CA THR A 90 25.24 -1.92 -14.46
C THR A 90 24.36 -3.14 -14.75
N VAL A 91 23.77 -3.69 -13.69
CA VAL A 91 22.73 -4.72 -13.82
C VAL A 91 21.38 -4.05 -13.78
N TYR A 92 20.54 -4.29 -14.78
CA TYR A 92 19.15 -3.86 -14.81
C TYR A 92 18.26 -5.02 -14.37
N LEU A 93 17.68 -4.90 -13.17
CA LEU A 93 16.72 -5.87 -12.63
C LEU A 93 15.32 -5.49 -13.11
N ILE A 94 14.71 -6.38 -13.87
CA ILE A 94 13.36 -6.17 -14.41
C ILE A 94 12.39 -6.88 -13.46
N ASP A 95 11.74 -6.12 -12.58
CA ASP A 95 10.76 -6.66 -11.63
C ASP A 95 9.42 -6.85 -12.34
N THR A 96 8.94 -8.10 -12.40
CA THR A 96 7.68 -8.42 -13.07
C THR A 96 6.53 -8.55 -12.07
N PRO A 97 5.28 -8.27 -12.52
CA PRO A 97 4.08 -8.66 -11.78
C PRO A 97 4.08 -10.14 -11.42
N GLY A 98 3.33 -10.50 -10.37
CA GLY A 98 3.33 -11.87 -9.84
C GLY A 98 2.15 -12.67 -10.33
N PHE A 99 2.41 -13.92 -10.66
CA PHE A 99 1.33 -14.88 -10.82
C PHE A 99 0.62 -15.09 -9.47
N ASP A 100 -0.67 -15.42 -9.51
CA ASP A 100 -1.54 -15.54 -8.32
C ASP A 100 -1.77 -14.20 -7.60
N ASP A 101 -1.95 -13.11 -8.36
CA ASP A 101 -2.32 -11.79 -7.84
C ASP A 101 -3.84 -11.71 -7.55
N SER A 102 -4.21 -11.03 -6.47
CA SER A 102 -5.62 -10.77 -6.12
C SER A 102 -6.28 -9.75 -7.05
N SER A 103 -5.50 -8.80 -7.56
CA SER A 103 -5.92 -7.69 -8.42
C SER A 103 -5.85 -8.01 -9.91
N LYS A 104 -4.89 -8.84 -10.34
CA LYS A 104 -4.69 -9.25 -11.74
C LYS A 104 -4.95 -10.74 -11.95
N SER A 105 -5.33 -11.12 -13.16
CA SER A 105 -5.37 -12.52 -13.61
C SER A 105 -3.98 -12.98 -14.08
N ASP A 106 -3.72 -14.29 -14.04
CA ASP A 106 -2.47 -14.85 -14.55
C ASP A 106 -2.27 -14.57 -16.04
N THR A 107 -3.36 -14.42 -16.80
CA THR A 107 -3.31 -13.97 -18.20
C THR A 107 -2.77 -12.56 -18.33
N GLU A 108 -3.29 -11.60 -17.56
CA GLU A 108 -2.82 -10.22 -17.61
C GLU A 108 -1.35 -10.10 -17.18
N VAL A 109 -0.91 -10.95 -16.24
CA VAL A 109 0.50 -11.04 -15.85
C VAL A 109 1.35 -11.57 -16.99
N LEU A 110 0.91 -12.65 -17.66
CA LEU A 110 1.60 -13.22 -18.81
C LEU A 110 1.66 -12.23 -19.97
N GLU A 111 0.56 -11.54 -20.28
CA GLU A 111 0.48 -10.47 -21.29
C GLU A 111 1.50 -9.37 -21.03
N GLU A 112 1.62 -8.91 -19.78
CA GLU A 112 2.55 -7.85 -19.44
C GLU A 112 4.02 -8.26 -19.57
N ILE A 113 4.35 -9.49 -19.14
CA ILE A 113 5.68 -10.07 -19.32
C ILE A 113 5.97 -10.25 -20.81
N ALA A 114 5.01 -10.76 -21.58
CA ALA A 114 5.14 -11.01 -23.01
C ALA A 114 5.40 -9.73 -23.80
N MET A 115 4.66 -8.66 -23.51
CA MET A 115 4.86 -7.35 -24.12
C MET A 115 6.25 -6.81 -23.84
N TRP A 116 6.67 -6.80 -22.57
CA TRP A 116 7.98 -6.26 -22.20
C TRP A 116 9.13 -7.06 -22.84
N LEU A 117 9.03 -8.40 -22.84
CA LEU A 117 10.03 -9.28 -23.46
C LEU A 117 10.08 -9.11 -24.99
N SER A 118 8.93 -8.95 -25.64
CA SER A 118 8.85 -8.76 -27.08
C SER A 118 9.42 -7.40 -27.50
N ASP A 119 9.08 -6.34 -26.77
CA ASP A 119 9.57 -5.00 -27.07
C ASP A 119 11.06 -4.85 -26.81
N SER A 120 11.56 -5.39 -25.69
CA SER A 120 13.00 -5.41 -25.43
C SER A 120 13.74 -6.19 -26.52
N TYR A 121 13.20 -7.34 -26.95
CA TYR A 121 13.80 -8.13 -28.01
C TYR A 121 13.86 -7.39 -29.37
N LYS A 122 12.77 -6.71 -29.76
CA LYS A 122 12.73 -5.86 -30.96
C LYS A 122 13.76 -4.72 -30.92
N ASN A 123 14.05 -4.20 -29.72
CA ASN A 123 15.02 -3.11 -29.50
C ASN A 123 16.46 -3.59 -29.23
N ASP A 124 16.80 -4.82 -29.60
CA ASP A 124 18.12 -5.44 -29.37
C ASP A 124 18.55 -5.48 -27.88
N ILE A 125 17.59 -5.43 -26.96
CA ILE A 125 17.80 -5.67 -25.54
C ILE A 125 17.54 -7.15 -25.27
N ARG A 126 18.56 -7.85 -24.78
CA ARG A 126 18.52 -9.30 -24.52
C ARG A 126 18.74 -9.55 -23.04
N LEU A 127 18.18 -10.64 -22.53
CA LEU A 127 18.35 -11.03 -21.13
C LEU A 127 19.68 -11.77 -20.94
N ASP A 128 20.35 -11.55 -19.81
CA ASP A 128 21.52 -12.31 -19.37
C ASP A 128 21.16 -13.45 -18.43
N GLY A 129 19.98 -13.34 -17.81
CA GLY A 129 19.39 -14.40 -17.00
C GLY A 129 18.01 -14.06 -16.46
N ILE A 130 17.41 -15.06 -15.83
CA ILE A 130 16.09 -14.97 -15.22
C ILE A 130 16.20 -15.54 -13.80
N ILE A 131 15.61 -14.85 -12.84
CA ILE A 131 15.47 -15.32 -11.46
C ILE A 131 14.00 -15.63 -11.23
N TYR A 132 13.67 -16.89 -10.94
CA TYR A 132 12.35 -17.31 -10.52
C TYR A 132 12.30 -17.46 -9.01
N LEU A 133 11.50 -16.62 -8.34
CA LEU A 133 11.31 -16.62 -6.89
C LEU A 133 10.17 -17.54 -6.47
N HIS A 134 10.42 -18.36 -5.46
CA HIS A 134 9.43 -19.26 -4.87
C HIS A 134 9.51 -19.23 -3.35
N ARG A 135 8.38 -19.12 -2.65
CA ARG A 135 8.35 -19.12 -1.18
C ARG A 135 8.48 -20.54 -0.65
N ILE A 136 9.48 -20.81 0.18
CA ILE A 136 9.61 -22.12 0.84
C ILE A 136 8.56 -22.34 1.96
N SER A 137 7.91 -21.26 2.39
CA SER A 137 6.85 -21.28 3.41
C SER A 137 5.58 -21.99 2.95
N ASP A 138 5.36 -22.13 1.65
CA ASP A 138 4.11 -22.67 1.11
C ASP A 138 4.04 -24.18 1.40
N VAL A 139 2.97 -24.61 2.08
CA VAL A 139 2.85 -25.97 2.65
C VAL A 139 2.78 -27.06 1.58
N ARG A 140 2.33 -26.71 0.38
CA ARG A 140 2.24 -27.59 -0.79
C ARG A 140 2.47 -26.76 -2.05
N MET A 141 3.05 -27.38 -3.08
CA MET A 141 2.90 -26.91 -4.45
C MET A 141 1.44 -27.07 -4.87
N GLN A 142 0.62 -26.05 -4.59
CA GLN A 142 -0.80 -26.01 -4.96
C GLN A 142 -0.99 -26.02 -6.49
N GLY A 143 -2.22 -26.29 -6.94
CA GLY A 143 -2.54 -26.40 -8.37
C GLY A 143 -2.14 -25.18 -9.20
N SER A 144 -2.45 -23.97 -8.72
CA SER A 144 -2.07 -22.70 -9.37
C SER A 144 -0.56 -22.51 -9.42
N ALA A 145 0.14 -22.68 -8.29
CA ALA A 145 1.60 -22.59 -8.20
C ALA A 145 2.32 -23.54 -9.18
N ARG A 146 1.83 -24.78 -9.31
CA ARG A 146 2.33 -25.75 -10.29
C ARG A 146 2.05 -25.31 -11.72
N GLN A 147 0.83 -24.85 -12.02
CA GLN A 147 0.48 -24.36 -13.34
C GLN A 147 1.37 -23.17 -13.74
N ASN A 148 1.57 -22.22 -12.85
CA ASN A 148 2.41 -21.04 -13.08
C ASN A 148 3.86 -21.41 -13.39
N LEU A 149 4.39 -22.47 -12.73
CA LEU A 149 5.73 -22.97 -13.04
C LEU A 149 5.79 -23.65 -14.42
N VAL A 150 4.75 -24.38 -14.82
CA VAL A 150 4.66 -24.99 -16.16
C VAL A 150 4.61 -23.89 -17.23
N THR A 151 3.76 -22.89 -17.04
CA THR A 151 3.64 -21.74 -17.96
C THR A 151 4.95 -20.94 -18.02
N PHE A 152 5.61 -20.70 -16.88
CA PHE A 152 6.95 -20.07 -16.84
C PHE A 152 7.99 -20.89 -17.62
N ASN A 153 7.96 -22.21 -17.46
CA ASN A 153 8.87 -23.09 -18.17
C ASN A 153 8.66 -23.03 -19.69
N LYS A 154 7.40 -23.04 -20.13
CA LYS A 154 7.02 -22.88 -21.55
C LYS A 154 7.40 -21.51 -22.11
N LEU A 155 7.30 -20.46 -21.30
CA LEU A 155 7.73 -19.11 -21.67
C LEU A 155 9.24 -19.07 -21.90
N CYS A 156 10.02 -19.66 -20.99
CA CYS A 156 11.48 -19.65 -21.07
C CYS A 156 12.00 -20.44 -22.27
N GLY A 157 11.50 -21.67 -22.45
CA GLY A 157 12.07 -22.61 -23.41
C GLY A 157 13.37 -23.25 -22.92
N GLU A 158 13.69 -24.42 -23.47
CA GLU A 158 14.84 -25.23 -23.03
C GLU A 158 16.18 -24.47 -23.15
N GLY A 159 16.35 -23.70 -24.23
CA GLY A 159 17.59 -22.94 -24.49
C GLY A 159 17.90 -21.87 -23.45
N ALA A 160 16.89 -21.32 -22.77
CA ALA A 160 17.03 -20.28 -21.75
C ALA A 160 17.32 -20.85 -20.35
N LEU A 161 16.98 -22.11 -20.08
CA LEU A 161 17.00 -22.71 -18.73
C LEU A 161 18.38 -22.70 -18.07
N LYS A 162 19.45 -22.78 -18.87
CA LYS A 162 20.84 -22.65 -18.40
C LYS A 162 21.19 -21.30 -17.77
N ARG A 163 20.35 -20.28 -17.99
CA ARG A 163 20.45 -18.94 -17.38
C ARG A 163 19.28 -18.62 -16.45
N VAL A 164 18.53 -19.64 -16.05
CA VAL A 164 17.47 -19.52 -15.04
C VAL A 164 18.04 -19.91 -13.68
N ILE A 165 17.86 -19.01 -12.70
CA ILE A 165 18.05 -19.29 -11.28
C ILE A 165 16.67 -19.53 -10.65
N LEU A 166 16.51 -20.69 -10.04
CA LEU A 166 15.38 -21.02 -9.18
C LEU A 166 15.77 -20.65 -7.74
N ALA A 167 15.23 -19.54 -7.24
CA ALA A 167 15.57 -19.00 -5.93
C ALA A 167 14.43 -19.21 -4.94
N SER A 168 14.71 -19.95 -3.87
CA SER A 168 13.77 -20.14 -2.76
C SER A 168 13.91 -19.00 -1.74
N THR A 169 12.80 -18.39 -1.34
CA THR A 169 12.74 -17.26 -0.40
C THR A 169 12.00 -17.63 0.88
N MET A 170 11.93 -16.72 1.85
CA MET A 170 11.17 -16.90 3.12
C MET A 170 11.73 -18.01 4.03
N TRP A 171 13.04 -18.26 3.95
CA TRP A 171 13.75 -19.18 4.83
C TRP A 171 13.74 -18.73 6.30
N ASP A 172 13.61 -17.43 6.56
CA ASP A 172 13.61 -16.81 7.90
C ASP A 172 12.29 -16.97 8.67
N ILE A 173 11.22 -17.42 8.01
CA ILE A 173 9.88 -17.58 8.62
C ILE A 173 9.38 -19.03 8.60
N THR A 174 10.17 -19.96 8.09
CA THR A 174 9.82 -21.38 7.97
C THR A 174 10.75 -22.20 8.84
N ASN A 175 10.24 -23.20 9.55
CA ASN A 175 11.10 -24.13 10.30
C ASN A 175 12.13 -24.77 9.35
N GLU A 176 13.40 -24.79 9.77
CA GLU A 176 14.51 -25.17 8.90
C GLU A 176 14.40 -26.61 8.37
N GLU A 177 14.04 -27.57 9.22
CA GLU A 177 13.89 -28.97 8.82
C GLU A 177 12.78 -29.12 7.76
N VAL A 178 11.66 -28.44 7.98
CA VAL A 178 10.53 -28.41 7.02
C VAL A 178 10.95 -27.74 5.71
N ALA A 179 11.67 -26.62 5.78
CA ALA A 179 12.14 -25.89 4.60
C ALA A 179 13.13 -26.72 3.78
N VAL A 180 14.05 -27.45 4.43
CA VAL A 180 15.00 -28.35 3.77
C VAL A 180 14.27 -29.51 3.09
N MET A 181 13.28 -30.12 3.76
CA MET A 181 12.46 -31.19 3.14
C MET A 181 11.70 -30.69 1.91
N ARG A 182 11.11 -29.48 1.98
CA ARG A 182 10.40 -28.88 0.83
C ARG A 182 11.34 -28.51 -0.30
N GLU A 183 12.52 -27.99 0.00
CA GLU A 183 13.52 -27.67 -1.03
C GLU A 183 13.98 -28.95 -1.74
N LYS A 184 14.15 -30.03 -0.98
CA LYS A 184 14.44 -31.35 -1.55
C LYS A 184 13.30 -31.83 -2.46
N GLU A 185 12.05 -31.73 -2.03
CA GLU A 185 10.88 -32.08 -2.86
C GLU A 185 10.83 -31.26 -4.15
N LEU A 186 11.09 -29.95 -4.08
CA LEU A 186 11.17 -29.06 -5.26
C LEU A 186 12.24 -29.55 -6.24
N LYS A 187 13.44 -29.85 -5.74
CA LYS A 187 14.59 -30.29 -6.55
C LYS A 187 14.43 -31.68 -7.15
N GLU A 188 13.80 -32.61 -6.45
CA GLU A 188 13.70 -34.02 -6.87
C GLU A 188 12.47 -34.29 -7.74
N THR A 189 11.43 -33.48 -7.62
CA THR A 189 10.20 -33.67 -8.40
C THR A 189 10.34 -33.07 -9.80
N ASN A 190 10.32 -33.91 -10.83
CA ASN A 190 10.45 -33.47 -12.23
C ASN A 190 9.41 -32.42 -12.65
N HIS A 191 8.18 -32.52 -12.17
CA HIS A 191 7.13 -31.54 -12.46
C HIS A 191 7.25 -30.24 -11.65
N PHE A 192 8.24 -30.15 -10.74
CA PHE A 192 8.64 -28.94 -10.04
C PHE A 192 9.97 -28.43 -10.63
N TRP A 193 11.04 -28.34 -9.84
CA TRP A 193 12.33 -27.84 -10.32
C TRP A 193 13.19 -28.93 -10.96
N GLY A 194 12.96 -30.20 -10.65
CA GLY A 194 13.85 -31.30 -11.07
C GLY A 194 14.12 -31.34 -12.57
N TRP A 195 13.09 -31.15 -13.40
CA TRP A 195 13.30 -31.11 -14.85
C TRP A 195 14.12 -29.89 -15.27
N MET A 196 13.81 -28.69 -14.78
CA MET A 196 14.56 -27.47 -15.12
C MET A 196 16.02 -27.53 -14.67
N LEU A 197 16.27 -28.11 -13.49
CA LEU A 197 17.63 -28.37 -12.99
C LEU A 197 18.38 -29.36 -13.88
N SER A 198 17.70 -30.40 -14.39
CA SER A 198 18.31 -31.34 -15.35
C SER A 198 18.69 -30.69 -16.68
N GLN A 199 18.02 -29.58 -17.05
CA GLN A 199 18.30 -28.77 -18.24
C GLN A 199 19.29 -27.63 -17.99
N GLY A 200 19.89 -27.57 -16.79
CA GLY A 200 20.99 -26.64 -16.48
C GLY A 200 20.59 -25.39 -15.68
N SER A 201 19.34 -25.26 -15.23
CA SER A 201 19.01 -24.23 -14.24
C SER A 201 19.75 -24.46 -12.93
N SER A 202 20.08 -23.39 -12.20
CA SER A 202 20.68 -23.50 -10.87
C SER A 202 19.67 -23.17 -9.78
N CYS A 203 19.87 -23.76 -8.59
CA CYS A 203 19.04 -23.52 -7.42
C CYS A 203 19.81 -22.71 -6.38
N HIS A 204 19.18 -21.65 -5.84
CA HIS A 204 19.76 -20.81 -4.79
C HIS A 204 18.77 -20.61 -3.64
N ARG A 205 19.29 -20.41 -2.43
CA ARG A 205 18.52 -19.98 -1.26
C ARG A 205 18.72 -18.49 -1.06
N TYR A 206 17.62 -17.74 -0.92
CA TYR A 206 17.65 -16.33 -0.57
C TYR A 206 17.30 -16.16 0.91
N ASN A 207 18.31 -15.81 1.72
CA ASN A 207 18.19 -15.72 3.17
C ASN A 207 17.85 -14.30 3.65
N ASN A 208 17.22 -13.48 2.80
CA ASN A 208 16.79 -12.11 3.11
C ASN A 208 17.94 -11.17 3.51
N THR A 209 19.15 -11.36 2.96
CA THR A 209 20.30 -10.47 3.17
C THR A 209 20.77 -9.82 1.86
N PRO A 210 21.23 -8.55 1.89
CA PRO A 210 21.76 -7.87 0.70
C PRO A 210 22.92 -8.62 0.03
N GLU A 211 23.80 -9.25 0.82
CA GLU A 211 24.95 -10.00 0.32
C GLU A 211 24.50 -11.23 -0.47
N CYS A 212 23.46 -11.92 0.01
CA CYS A 212 22.89 -13.07 -0.67
C CYS A 212 22.22 -12.67 -1.99
N ALA A 213 21.44 -11.58 -1.99
CA ALA A 213 20.86 -11.02 -3.21
C ALA A 213 21.95 -10.67 -4.23
N ARG A 214 23.01 -9.98 -3.79
CA ARG A 214 24.15 -9.61 -4.63
C ARG A 214 24.83 -10.85 -5.23
N GLN A 215 25.05 -11.90 -4.45
CA GLN A 215 25.65 -13.14 -4.95
C GLN A 215 24.79 -13.82 -6.03
N ILE A 216 23.48 -13.89 -5.81
CA ILE A 216 22.54 -14.47 -6.79
C ILE A 216 22.59 -13.67 -8.09
N VAL A 217 22.47 -12.34 -8.01
CA VAL A 217 22.50 -11.46 -9.18
C VAL A 217 23.82 -11.56 -9.94
N LEU A 218 24.95 -11.45 -9.25
CA LEU A 218 26.27 -11.51 -9.88
C LEU A 218 26.57 -12.88 -10.49
N SER A 219 25.95 -13.95 -9.98
CA SER A 219 26.12 -15.27 -10.58
C SER A 219 25.55 -15.39 -12.00
N LEU A 220 24.66 -14.49 -12.44
CA LEU A 220 24.16 -14.43 -13.82
C LEU A 220 24.99 -13.53 -14.73
N THR A 221 25.81 -12.64 -14.16
CA THR A 221 26.64 -11.71 -14.94
C THR A 221 27.88 -12.40 -15.54
N GLY A 222 28.29 -12.00 -16.74
CA GLY A 222 29.55 -12.45 -17.36
C GLY A 222 29.60 -13.92 -17.84
N ARG A 223 28.48 -14.63 -17.91
CA ARG A 223 28.43 -16.08 -18.24
C ARG A 223 28.34 -16.43 -19.73
N GLY A 224 28.63 -15.50 -20.64
CA GLY A 224 28.56 -15.71 -22.10
C GLY A 224 27.36 -15.00 -22.75
N PRO A 225 26.95 -15.37 -23.98
CA PRO A 225 25.99 -14.59 -24.75
C PRO A 225 24.61 -14.50 -24.06
N PRO A 226 23.86 -13.41 -24.31
CA PRO A 226 22.48 -13.27 -23.84
C PRO A 226 21.57 -14.41 -24.30
N ILE A 227 20.46 -14.60 -23.62
CA ILE A 227 19.43 -15.59 -23.93
C ILE A 227 18.27 -14.96 -24.68
N VAL A 228 17.61 -15.81 -25.46
CA VAL A 228 16.33 -15.56 -26.10
C VAL A 228 15.36 -16.60 -25.55
N THR A 229 14.19 -16.16 -25.11
CA THR A 229 13.16 -17.07 -24.61
C THR A 229 12.30 -17.61 -25.75
N ASP A 230 11.72 -18.81 -25.60
CA ASP A 230 10.79 -19.36 -26.59
C ASP A 230 9.63 -18.41 -26.88
N LEU A 231 9.16 -17.68 -25.86
CA LEU A 231 8.11 -16.66 -26.03
C LEU A 231 8.55 -15.54 -26.97
N GLN A 232 9.79 -15.03 -26.83
CA GLN A 232 10.31 -13.98 -27.71
C GLN A 232 10.41 -14.47 -29.16
N THR A 233 10.95 -15.68 -29.37
CA THR A 233 11.02 -16.28 -30.71
C THR A 233 9.63 -16.52 -31.30
N GLN A 234 8.69 -17.05 -30.52
CA GLN A 234 7.33 -17.31 -30.98
C GLN A 234 6.59 -16.01 -31.36
N MET A 235 6.65 -14.98 -30.53
CA MET A 235 5.89 -13.75 -30.77
C MET A 235 6.57 -12.81 -31.77
N VAL A 236 7.90 -12.72 -31.76
CA VAL A 236 8.63 -11.76 -32.61
C VAL A 236 9.14 -12.40 -33.89
N ASP A 237 9.84 -13.54 -33.81
CA ASP A 237 10.43 -14.16 -35.00
C ASP A 237 9.38 -14.91 -35.83
N ASN A 238 8.47 -15.64 -35.16
CA ASN A 238 7.41 -16.42 -35.82
C ASN A 238 6.08 -15.65 -35.98
N GLY A 239 5.95 -14.47 -35.38
CA GLY A 239 4.76 -13.62 -35.49
C GLY A 239 3.48 -14.19 -34.85
N LEU A 240 3.61 -15.12 -33.89
CA LEU A 240 2.46 -15.71 -33.21
C LEU A 240 1.82 -14.73 -32.23
N SER A 241 0.50 -14.80 -32.09
CA SER A 241 -0.22 -14.13 -31.01
C SER A 241 0.04 -14.80 -29.66
N LEU A 242 -0.26 -14.11 -28.55
CA LEU A 242 -0.02 -14.66 -27.21
C LEU A 242 -0.77 -15.98 -26.99
N GLU A 243 -2.02 -16.09 -27.43
CA GLU A 243 -2.82 -17.32 -27.33
C GLU A 243 -2.22 -18.52 -28.10
N GLU A 244 -1.48 -18.26 -29.18
CA GLU A 244 -0.86 -19.29 -30.02
C GLU A 244 0.49 -19.77 -29.49
N THR A 245 1.11 -19.00 -28.59
CA THR A 245 2.39 -19.38 -27.97
C THR A 245 2.25 -20.62 -27.10
N ALA A 246 3.34 -21.35 -26.89
CA ALA A 246 3.32 -22.55 -26.04
C ALA A 246 2.92 -22.23 -24.58
N ALA A 247 3.28 -21.05 -24.08
CA ALA A 247 2.87 -20.57 -22.76
C ALA A 247 1.39 -20.17 -22.73
N GLY A 248 0.90 -19.47 -23.75
CA GLY A 248 -0.50 -19.10 -23.88
C GLY A 248 -1.43 -20.30 -24.01
N GLN A 249 -1.09 -21.28 -24.85
CA GLN A 249 -1.88 -22.50 -25.02
C GLN A 249 -1.99 -23.32 -23.72
N ASP A 250 -0.89 -23.43 -22.96
CA ASP A 250 -0.87 -24.10 -21.66
C ASP A 250 -1.80 -23.39 -20.66
N LEU A 251 -1.68 -22.06 -20.56
CA LEU A 251 -2.54 -21.24 -19.71
C LEU A 251 -4.02 -21.32 -20.14
N ASN A 252 -4.31 -21.26 -21.44
CA ASN A 252 -5.66 -21.38 -21.97
C ASN A 252 -6.28 -22.74 -21.62
N THR A 253 -5.51 -23.81 -21.77
CA THR A 253 -5.96 -25.17 -21.42
C THR A 253 -6.31 -25.27 -19.94
N ALA A 254 -5.50 -24.65 -19.07
CA ALA A 254 -5.77 -24.58 -17.64
C ALA A 254 -7.03 -23.76 -17.32
N LEU A 255 -7.20 -22.60 -17.95
CA LEU A 255 -8.38 -21.73 -17.80
C LEU A 255 -9.66 -22.44 -18.24
N LEU A 256 -9.67 -23.09 -19.41
CA LEU A 256 -10.83 -23.84 -19.91
C LEU A 256 -11.21 -25.00 -18.97
N LYS A 257 -10.21 -25.70 -18.42
CA LYS A 257 -10.44 -26.74 -17.43
C LYS A 257 -11.05 -26.18 -16.15
N GLU A 258 -10.60 -25.01 -15.71
CA GLU A 258 -11.13 -24.33 -14.52
C GLU A 258 -12.55 -23.80 -14.75
N ILE A 259 -12.82 -23.18 -15.90
CA ILE A 259 -14.16 -22.74 -16.32
C ILE A 259 -15.13 -23.94 -16.30
N LYS A 260 -14.72 -25.09 -16.83
CA LYS A 260 -15.55 -26.31 -16.82
C LYS A 260 -15.90 -26.75 -15.39
N LYS A 261 -14.90 -26.78 -14.49
CA LYS A 261 -15.11 -27.15 -13.08
C LYS A 261 -16.01 -26.16 -12.34
N LEU A 262 -15.74 -24.86 -12.47
CA LEU A 262 -16.52 -23.81 -11.83
C LEU A 262 -17.97 -23.79 -12.34
N THR A 263 -18.17 -24.06 -13.64
CA THR A 263 -19.52 -24.18 -14.22
C THR A 263 -20.26 -25.41 -13.68
N GLN A 264 -19.60 -26.56 -13.53
CA GLN A 264 -20.21 -27.74 -12.90
C GLN A 264 -20.55 -27.48 -11.44
N LYS A 265 -19.64 -26.85 -10.69
CA LYS A 265 -19.87 -26.46 -9.29
C LYS A 265 -21.02 -25.45 -9.16
N GLN A 266 -21.13 -24.52 -10.11
CA GLN A 266 -22.23 -23.54 -10.15
C GLN A 266 -23.59 -24.24 -10.26
N ARG A 267 -23.72 -25.21 -11.18
CA ARG A 267 -24.96 -25.99 -11.36
C ARG A 267 -25.33 -26.78 -10.11
N ALA A 268 -24.36 -27.46 -9.49
CA ALA A 268 -24.58 -28.20 -8.26
C ALA A 268 -25.04 -27.29 -7.11
N LEU A 269 -24.39 -26.13 -6.93
CA LEU A 269 -24.79 -25.16 -5.91
C LEU A 269 -26.23 -24.65 -6.14
N GLU A 270 -26.63 -24.41 -7.38
CA GLU A 270 -28.00 -24.00 -7.70
C GLU A 270 -29.04 -25.06 -7.35
N GLU A 271 -28.72 -26.34 -7.55
CA GLU A 271 -29.59 -27.45 -7.12
C GLU A 271 -29.69 -27.54 -5.60
N HIS A 272 -28.56 -27.39 -4.88
CA HIS A 272 -28.54 -27.38 -3.42
C HIS A 272 -29.32 -26.19 -2.83
N ILE A 273 -29.22 -25.00 -3.42
CA ILE A 273 -30.00 -23.82 -3.01
C ILE A 273 -31.50 -24.09 -3.17
N LYS A 274 -31.94 -24.63 -4.32
CA LYS A 274 -33.34 -24.99 -4.55
C LYS A 274 -33.85 -26.04 -3.56
N ALA A 275 -33.01 -27.00 -3.17
CA ALA A 275 -33.35 -27.98 -2.16
C ALA A 275 -33.50 -27.36 -0.77
N ALA A 276 -32.58 -26.47 -0.37
CA ALA A 276 -32.61 -25.76 0.91
C ALA A 276 -33.79 -24.76 1.01
N GLU A 277 -34.24 -24.19 -0.13
CA GLU A 277 -35.46 -23.39 -0.24
C GLU A 277 -36.71 -24.20 0.10
N LYS A 278 -36.79 -25.45 -0.36
CA LYS A 278 -37.92 -26.35 -0.04
C LYS A 278 -37.95 -26.72 1.45
N THR A 279 -36.80 -26.93 2.07
CA THR A 279 -36.70 -27.32 3.50
C THR A 279 -36.73 -26.13 4.47
N HIS A 280 -36.85 -24.89 3.97
CA HIS A 280 -36.92 -23.66 4.78
C HIS A 280 -35.71 -23.45 5.73
N ASP A 281 -34.55 -23.99 5.37
CA ASP A 281 -33.31 -23.84 6.16
C ASP A 281 -32.58 -22.55 5.77
N ARG A 282 -32.82 -21.46 6.53
CA ARG A 282 -32.25 -20.13 6.25
C ARG A 282 -30.74 -20.07 6.37
N ILE A 283 -30.14 -20.78 7.34
CA ILE A 283 -28.68 -20.74 7.57
C ILE A 283 -27.97 -21.45 6.42
N THR A 284 -28.46 -22.63 6.02
CA THR A 284 -27.90 -23.37 4.88
C THR A 284 -28.07 -22.59 3.57
N GLN A 285 -29.20 -21.90 3.38
CA GLN A 285 -29.39 -21.03 2.21
C GLN A 285 -28.40 -19.87 2.14
N GLU A 286 -28.11 -19.19 3.26
CA GLU A 286 -27.17 -18.07 3.30
C GLU A 286 -25.75 -18.53 2.96
N VAL A 287 -25.28 -19.61 3.57
CA VAL A 287 -23.95 -20.19 3.28
C VAL A 287 -23.83 -20.61 1.81
N LEU A 288 -24.85 -21.25 1.25
CA LEU A 288 -24.85 -21.67 -0.15
C LEU A 288 -24.88 -20.49 -1.12
N LYS A 289 -25.56 -19.38 -0.77
CA LYS A 289 -25.57 -18.14 -1.56
C LYS A 289 -24.20 -17.47 -1.58
N GLU A 290 -23.51 -17.40 -0.44
CA GLU A 290 -22.14 -16.89 -0.38
C GLU A 290 -21.18 -17.71 -1.24
N GLU A 291 -21.27 -19.04 -1.16
CA GLU A 291 -20.44 -19.94 -1.97
C GLU A 291 -20.76 -19.83 -3.47
N ARG A 292 -22.03 -19.64 -3.83
CA ARG A 292 -22.46 -19.35 -5.21
C ARG A 292 -21.86 -18.04 -5.72
N ASP A 293 -21.91 -16.97 -4.91
CA ASP A 293 -21.40 -15.67 -5.31
C ASP A 293 -19.87 -15.66 -5.40
N ARG A 294 -19.20 -16.45 -4.56
CA ARG A 294 -17.75 -16.70 -4.67
C ARG A 294 -17.41 -17.47 -5.96
N ASN A 295 -18.14 -18.55 -6.24
CA ASN A 295 -17.94 -19.37 -7.44
C ASN A 295 -18.22 -18.57 -8.73
N ARG A 296 -19.24 -17.71 -8.72
CA ARG A 296 -19.55 -16.79 -9.83
C ARG A 296 -18.41 -15.82 -10.11
N ARG A 297 -17.86 -15.18 -9.08
CA ARG A 297 -16.71 -14.27 -9.22
C ARG A 297 -15.47 -14.97 -9.78
N MET A 298 -15.20 -16.20 -9.32
CA MET A 298 -14.11 -17.02 -9.87
C MET A 298 -14.35 -17.38 -11.35
N LEU A 299 -15.57 -17.73 -11.73
CA LEU A 299 -15.93 -18.07 -13.11
C LEU A 299 -15.77 -16.86 -14.04
N GLU A 300 -16.20 -15.68 -13.59
CA GLU A 300 -16.03 -14.43 -14.31
C GLU A 300 -14.55 -14.08 -14.49
N LYS A 301 -13.73 -14.19 -13.43
CA LYS A 301 -12.28 -13.98 -13.52
C LYS A 301 -11.63 -14.93 -14.53
N ALA A 302 -12.00 -16.21 -14.53
CA ALA A 302 -11.47 -17.20 -15.48
C ALA A 302 -11.89 -16.91 -16.93
N ARG A 303 -13.14 -16.50 -17.17
CA ARG A 303 -13.64 -16.11 -18.51
C ARG A 303 -12.94 -14.87 -19.03
N ASN A 304 -12.78 -13.85 -18.18
CA ASN A 304 -12.05 -12.64 -18.53
C ASN A 304 -10.59 -12.96 -18.87
N GLY A 305 -9.99 -13.94 -18.16
CA GLY A 305 -8.67 -14.47 -18.48
C GLY A 305 -8.58 -15.10 -19.88
N THR A 306 -9.61 -15.77 -20.37
CA THR A 306 -9.64 -16.28 -21.76
C THR A 306 -9.77 -15.13 -22.77
N ILE A 307 -10.62 -14.15 -22.50
CA ILE A 307 -10.80 -12.98 -23.39
C ILE A 307 -9.49 -12.18 -23.50
N ALA A 308 -8.80 -11.97 -22.38
CA ALA A 308 -7.53 -11.25 -22.36
C ALA A 308 -6.44 -11.97 -23.15
N LEU A 309 -6.42 -13.31 -23.14
CA LEU A 309 -5.41 -14.10 -23.84
C LEU A 309 -5.57 -13.98 -25.37
N ASN A 310 -6.81 -13.87 -25.83
CA ASN A 310 -7.16 -13.72 -27.23
C ASN A 310 -6.98 -12.28 -27.74
N ALA A 311 -6.47 -11.36 -26.92
CA ALA A 311 -6.18 -9.99 -27.35
C ALA A 311 -5.03 -9.98 -28.37
N THR A 312 -5.17 -9.17 -29.41
CA THR A 312 -4.12 -9.00 -30.43
C THR A 312 -2.96 -8.18 -29.87
N MET A 313 -1.74 -8.36 -30.41
CA MET A 313 -0.58 -7.56 -29.99
C MET A 313 -0.83 -6.05 -30.10
N GLU A 314 -1.53 -5.61 -31.14
CA GLU A 314 -1.92 -4.21 -31.32
C GLU A 314 -2.83 -3.70 -30.19
N THR A 315 -3.82 -4.51 -29.77
CA THR A 315 -4.70 -4.12 -28.65
C THR A 315 -3.97 -4.14 -27.31
N MET A 316 -3.04 -5.07 -27.11
CA MET A 316 -2.19 -5.11 -25.91
C MET A 316 -1.27 -3.87 -25.84
N MET A 317 -0.60 -3.52 -26.94
CA MET A 317 0.24 -2.32 -27.06
C MET A 317 -0.58 -1.03 -26.84
N ALA A 318 -1.73 -0.89 -27.49
CA ALA A 318 -2.59 0.28 -27.34
C ALA A 318 -3.06 0.47 -25.88
N LYS A 319 -3.44 -0.62 -25.19
CA LYS A 319 -3.79 -0.57 -23.76
C LYS A 319 -2.61 -0.13 -22.90
N ARG A 320 -1.40 -0.62 -23.18
CA ARG A 320 -0.18 -0.22 -22.46
C ARG A 320 0.11 1.27 -22.68
N ASP A 321 0.10 1.73 -23.92
CA ASP A 321 0.42 3.11 -24.27
C ASP A 321 -0.61 4.08 -23.69
N GLN A 322 -1.90 3.71 -23.72
CA GLN A 322 -2.95 4.44 -23.02
C GLN A 322 -2.64 4.54 -21.52
N ARG A 323 -2.32 3.42 -20.87
CA ARG A 323 -2.01 3.39 -19.43
C ARG A 323 -0.76 4.22 -19.09
N LEU A 324 0.27 4.19 -19.93
CA LEU A 324 1.47 5.02 -19.78
C LEU A 324 1.16 6.50 -19.99
N ALA A 325 0.31 6.84 -20.95
CA ALA A 325 -0.11 8.22 -21.21
C ALA A 325 -0.96 8.78 -20.05
N GLU A 326 -1.90 7.99 -19.51
CA GLU A 326 -2.69 8.32 -18.34
C GLU A 326 -1.79 8.58 -17.13
N MET A 327 -0.84 7.67 -16.87
CA MET A 327 0.10 7.81 -15.76
C MET A 327 1.05 9.00 -15.94
N LYS A 328 1.59 9.23 -17.15
CA LYS A 328 2.44 10.40 -17.46
C LYS A 328 1.67 11.71 -17.27
N LYS A 329 0.40 11.75 -17.68
CA LYS A 329 -0.48 12.91 -17.48
C LYS A 329 -0.70 13.16 -15.99
N GLU A 330 -0.99 12.11 -15.23
CA GLU A 330 -1.16 12.23 -13.77
C GLU A 330 0.12 12.76 -13.08
N ILE A 331 1.29 12.25 -13.49
CA ILE A 331 2.58 12.76 -12.99
C ILE A 331 2.81 14.22 -13.38
N SER A 332 2.52 14.60 -14.63
CA SER A 332 2.65 15.98 -15.10
C SER A 332 1.73 16.93 -14.33
N ASP A 333 0.47 16.55 -14.12
CA ASP A 333 -0.51 17.32 -13.35
C ASP A 333 -0.06 17.51 -11.90
N LEU A 334 0.55 16.48 -11.29
CA LEU A 334 1.12 16.56 -9.96
C LEU A 334 2.32 17.52 -9.90
N GLN A 335 3.23 17.45 -10.88
CA GLN A 335 4.39 18.33 -10.97
C GLN A 335 3.99 19.79 -11.21
N GLU A 336 2.94 20.04 -12.01
CA GLU A 336 2.44 21.39 -12.26
C GLU A 336 1.80 21.99 -11.01
N ARG A 337 1.00 21.21 -10.29
CA ARG A 337 0.45 21.61 -8.98
C ARG A 337 1.54 21.89 -7.95
N GLU A 338 2.61 21.09 -7.94
CA GLU A 338 3.75 21.30 -7.05
C GLU A 338 4.48 22.61 -7.38
N LYS A 339 4.71 22.90 -8.67
CA LYS A 339 5.30 24.17 -9.11
C LYS A 339 4.43 25.37 -8.75
N GLU A 340 3.12 25.28 -8.95
CA GLU A 340 2.19 26.34 -8.55
C GLU A 340 2.21 26.56 -7.03
N HIS A 341 2.19 25.46 -6.27
CA HIS A 341 2.28 25.51 -4.82
C HIS A 341 3.58 26.19 -4.37
N LEU A 342 4.72 25.83 -4.98
CA LEU A 342 6.01 26.45 -4.69
C LEU A 342 6.03 27.96 -5.02
N ARG A 343 5.38 28.37 -6.11
CA ARG A 343 5.24 29.78 -6.49
C ARG A 343 4.47 30.57 -5.45
N LEU A 344 3.32 30.04 -5.01
CA LEU A 344 2.48 30.68 -4.00
C LEU A 344 3.19 30.80 -2.64
N VAL A 345 3.92 29.76 -2.22
CA VAL A 345 4.73 29.80 -0.99
C VAL A 345 5.82 30.90 -1.08
N ARG A 346 6.48 31.04 -2.24
CA ARG A 346 7.49 32.08 -2.46
C ARG A 346 6.90 33.49 -2.44
N GLU A 347 5.73 33.69 -3.04
CA GLU A 347 5.00 34.97 -2.99
C GLU A 347 4.58 35.33 -1.55
N GLN A 348 4.12 34.35 -0.77
CA GLN A 348 3.74 34.55 0.64
C GLN A 348 4.96 34.88 1.53
N ALA A 349 6.10 34.23 1.31
CA ALA A 349 7.33 34.54 2.04
C ALA A 349 7.79 35.98 1.81
N LEU A 350 7.74 36.46 0.56
CA LEU A 350 8.08 37.84 0.21
C LEU A 350 7.10 38.85 0.81
N ALA A 351 5.81 38.52 0.88
CA ALA A 351 4.80 39.37 1.53
C ALA A 351 5.04 39.47 3.05
N LEU A 352 5.36 38.35 3.70
CA LEU A 352 5.64 38.31 5.13
C LEU A 352 6.91 39.09 5.49
N GLU A 353 7.93 39.01 4.64
CA GLU A 353 9.18 39.77 4.80
C GLU A 353 8.93 41.28 4.70
N ARG A 354 8.12 41.72 3.73
CA ARG A 354 7.69 43.13 3.62
C ARG A 354 6.94 43.60 4.87
N GLU A 355 6.06 42.75 5.42
CA GLU A 355 5.30 43.09 6.62
C GLU A 355 6.20 43.19 7.86
N ARG A 356 7.18 42.28 8.00
CA ARG A 356 8.18 42.33 9.08
C ARG A 356 9.02 43.60 9.02
N SER A 357 9.50 43.98 7.84
CA SER A 357 10.24 45.24 7.66
C SER A 357 9.40 46.46 8.04
N ALA A 358 8.11 46.49 7.62
CA ALA A 358 7.20 47.59 7.97
C ALA A 358 6.89 47.67 9.48
N ARG A 359 6.82 46.52 10.18
CA ARG A 359 6.67 46.49 11.66
C ARG A 359 7.92 47.00 12.36
N HIS A 360 9.09 46.59 11.90
CA HIS A 360 10.37 47.02 12.46
C HIS A 360 10.58 48.53 12.31
N GLU A 361 10.17 49.12 11.18
CA GLU A 361 10.17 50.58 10.98
C GLU A 361 9.18 51.31 11.91
N LYS A 362 8.00 50.72 12.18
CA LYS A 362 7.02 51.29 13.11
C LYS A 362 7.49 51.25 14.56
N GLU A 363 8.13 50.16 14.98
CA GLU A 363 8.65 50.02 16.34
C GLU A 363 9.81 50.99 16.63
N GLN A 364 10.70 51.20 15.65
CA GLN A 364 11.76 52.22 15.76
C GLN A 364 11.17 53.62 15.95
N ARG A 365 10.11 53.97 15.21
CA ARG A 365 9.40 55.26 15.39
C ARG A 365 8.70 55.40 16.74
N LEU A 366 8.27 54.30 17.36
CA LEU A 366 7.62 54.33 18.68
C LEU A 366 8.63 54.52 19.82
N GLN A 367 9.82 53.91 19.70
CA GLN A 367 10.89 54.04 20.69
C GLN A 367 11.51 55.45 20.72
N GLU A 368 11.56 56.14 19.58
CA GLU A 368 12.00 57.54 19.54
C GLU A 368 11.02 58.50 20.27
N ASN A 369 9.73 58.14 20.37
CA ASN A 369 8.69 58.97 20.99
C ASN A 369 8.52 58.77 22.51
N THR A 370 9.16 57.77 23.13
CA THR A 370 8.96 57.43 24.56
C THR A 370 10.03 57.98 25.50
N ASN A 371 11.06 58.68 25.00
CA ASN A 371 12.13 59.29 25.80
C ASN A 371 11.90 60.78 26.13
N GLN A 372 10.76 61.13 26.74
CA GLN A 372 10.58 62.42 27.43
C GLN A 372 9.96 62.23 28.83
N PRO A 373 10.48 62.87 29.91
CA PRO A 373 10.00 62.61 31.27
C PRO A 373 8.96 63.64 31.74
N SER A 374 7.93 63.19 32.48
CA SER A 374 7.17 64.09 33.38
C SER A 374 6.61 63.35 34.62
N ASN A 375 6.85 63.98 35.77
CA ASN A 375 6.38 63.64 37.12
C ASN A 375 5.14 64.50 37.46
N SER A 376 4.12 63.95 38.15
CA SER A 376 3.55 64.52 39.40
C SER A 376 2.25 63.84 39.92
N CYS A 377 2.23 63.68 41.26
CA CYS A 377 1.22 63.28 42.27
C CYS A 377 -0.30 63.64 42.17
N THR A 378 -1.17 62.63 42.43
CA THR A 378 -2.27 62.40 43.46
C THR A 378 -2.95 63.54 44.28
N PRO A 379 -4.04 63.32 45.10
CA PRO A 379 -5.25 62.42 45.07
C PRO A 379 -6.56 63.02 45.74
N TRP A 380 -7.73 62.31 45.77
CA TRP A 380 -8.74 62.40 46.88
C TRP A 380 -9.78 61.22 46.92
N GLN A 381 -10.06 60.75 48.17
CA GLN A 381 -11.26 60.13 48.84
C GLN A 381 -12.16 59.08 48.11
N ARG A 382 -12.50 57.87 48.61
CA ARG A 382 -12.61 57.14 49.92
C ARG A 382 -13.89 57.35 50.76
N SER A 383 -14.84 56.42 50.64
CA SER A 383 -15.87 55.92 51.61
C SER A 383 -16.75 54.89 50.88
N THR A 384 -17.21 53.72 51.36
CA THR A 384 -17.28 53.02 52.67
C THR A 384 -17.75 51.56 52.44
N ASN A 385 -17.19 50.59 53.20
CA ASN A 385 -17.79 49.47 53.98
C ASN A 385 -19.05 48.72 53.48
N LEU A 386 -19.31 47.41 53.70
CA LEU A 386 -18.77 46.25 54.44
C LEU A 386 -19.53 45.00 53.87
N VAL A 387 -19.03 43.76 53.89
CA VAL A 387 -19.37 42.68 54.86
C VAL A 387 -18.51 41.43 54.55
N THR A 388 -17.67 41.04 55.52
CA THR A 388 -17.22 39.70 56.03
C THR A 388 -17.28 38.44 55.15
N ALA A 389 -16.45 37.40 55.28
CA ALA A 389 -15.33 37.07 56.15
C ALA A 389 -14.64 35.79 55.60
N GLU A 390 -13.34 35.70 55.89
CA GLU A 390 -12.58 34.50 56.28
C GLU A 390 -12.45 33.25 55.38
N GLN A 391 -11.18 33.07 54.98
CA GLN A 391 -10.35 31.87 55.15
C GLN A 391 -10.56 30.65 54.24
N ASN A 392 -9.54 30.42 53.40
CA ASN A 392 -8.73 29.20 53.24
C ASN A 392 -8.39 28.99 51.75
N HIS A 393 -7.24 28.50 51.30
CA HIS A 393 -5.93 28.20 51.86
C HIS A 393 -4.99 28.03 50.63
N ARG A 394 -3.67 28.13 50.83
CA ARG A 394 -2.59 27.91 49.84
C ARG A 394 -2.79 26.70 48.91
N LYS A 395 -2.40 26.86 47.63
CA LYS A 395 -1.45 26.03 46.84
C LYS A 395 -1.37 26.67 45.43
N GLY A 396 -0.23 27.19 45.02
CA GLY A 396 0.88 26.38 44.51
C GLY A 396 0.73 26.32 42.99
N GLU A 397 1.58 27.04 42.28
CA GLU A 397 1.69 27.03 40.82
C GLU A 397 1.74 25.60 40.28
N VAL A 398 0.95 25.31 39.25
CA VAL A 398 1.30 24.30 38.24
C VAL A 398 1.00 24.90 36.88
N LYS A 399 2.01 25.53 36.27
CA LYS A 399 2.06 25.69 34.82
C LYS A 399 2.52 24.36 34.22
N ASN A 400 1.62 23.66 33.54
CA ASN A 400 1.85 23.03 32.24
C ASN A 400 0.53 22.42 31.74
N PRO A 401 0.03 22.77 30.54
CA PRO A 401 -1.09 22.06 29.94
C PRO A 401 -0.68 20.62 29.54
N PRO A 402 -1.62 19.67 29.49
CA PRO A 402 -1.31 18.28 29.15
C PRO A 402 -0.74 18.21 27.73
N THR A 403 0.31 17.39 27.58
CA THR A 403 1.06 17.15 26.35
C THR A 403 0.15 16.94 25.13
N LYS A 404 0.10 17.94 24.24
CA LYS A 404 -0.57 17.86 22.94
C LYS A 404 -0.02 16.68 22.13
N ILE A 405 -0.91 15.83 21.58
CA ILE A 405 -0.53 14.70 20.72
C ILE A 405 0.41 15.20 19.62
N ARG A 406 1.66 14.73 19.65
CA ARG A 406 2.72 15.20 18.75
C ARG A 406 2.59 14.61 17.36
N TYR A 407 2.16 13.36 17.29
CA TYR A 407 1.96 12.61 16.06
C TYR A 407 0.58 11.95 16.08
N SER A 408 -0.19 12.11 15.01
CA SER A 408 -1.46 11.42 14.82
C SER A 408 -1.41 10.71 13.48
N ILE A 409 -1.47 9.37 13.52
CA ILE A 409 -1.32 8.50 12.36
C ILE A 409 -2.47 7.49 12.34
N SER A 410 -2.99 7.21 11.15
CA SER A 410 -4.03 6.20 10.93
C SER A 410 -3.86 5.63 9.52
N LEU A 411 -3.96 4.31 9.38
CA LEU A 411 -3.93 3.57 8.12
C LEU A 411 -5.20 2.74 7.96
N ASN A 412 -5.67 2.61 6.73
CA ASN A 412 -6.78 1.75 6.36
C ASN A 412 -6.73 1.40 4.86
N GLY A 413 -6.02 0.32 4.51
CA GLY A 413 -5.64 -0.01 3.14
C GLY A 413 -4.85 1.12 2.48
N SER A 414 -5.25 1.53 1.29
CA SER A 414 -4.64 2.63 0.54
C SER A 414 -4.90 4.02 1.14
N ARG A 415 -5.78 4.12 2.14
CA ARG A 415 -6.12 5.37 2.82
C ARG A 415 -5.22 5.60 4.03
N TYR A 416 -4.79 6.84 4.22
CA TYR A 416 -3.95 7.24 5.34
C TYR A 416 -4.32 8.64 5.84
N PHE A 417 -4.06 8.86 7.13
CA PHE A 417 -3.96 10.17 7.75
C PHE A 417 -2.64 10.22 8.52
N LEU A 418 -1.78 11.19 8.20
CA LEU A 418 -0.46 11.35 8.79
C LEU A 418 -0.30 12.80 9.25
N ARG A 419 -0.01 12.99 10.53
CA ARG A 419 0.23 14.31 11.13
C ARG A 419 1.45 14.25 12.04
N SER A 420 2.40 15.13 11.78
CA SER A 420 3.49 15.51 12.70
C SER A 420 3.26 16.95 13.16
N PRO A 421 4.11 17.60 13.97
CA PRO A 421 3.96 19.03 14.26
C PRO A 421 4.07 19.90 13.00
N GLU A 422 4.99 19.53 12.09
CA GLU A 422 5.41 20.36 10.95
C GLU A 422 4.62 20.07 9.67
N LYS A 423 4.28 18.79 9.42
CA LYS A 423 3.63 18.36 8.18
C LYS A 423 2.37 17.53 8.47
N TRP A 424 1.45 17.56 7.54
CA TRP A 424 0.32 16.62 7.51
C TRP A 424 0.06 16.18 6.08
N SER A 425 -0.42 14.96 5.93
CA SER A 425 -0.77 14.36 4.64
C SER A 425 -1.95 13.43 4.85
N CYS A 426 -2.96 13.50 3.98
CA CYS A 426 -4.14 12.66 4.06
C CYS A 426 -4.71 12.48 2.66
N ASN A 427 -5.08 11.25 2.31
CA ASN A 427 -5.85 10.93 1.11
C ASN A 427 -7.21 10.30 1.43
N ALA A 428 -7.56 10.17 2.70
CA ALA A 428 -8.73 9.44 3.16
C ALA A 428 -10.04 10.24 3.11
N PHE A 429 -9.95 11.56 3.24
CA PHE A 429 -11.11 12.46 3.22
C PHE A 429 -10.67 13.86 2.79
N ARG A 430 -11.57 14.60 2.12
CA ARG A 430 -11.31 15.98 1.73
C ARG A 430 -11.43 16.89 2.97
N PRO A 431 -10.44 17.73 3.29
CA PRO A 431 -10.55 18.69 4.39
C PRO A 431 -11.29 19.94 3.90
N LEU A 432 -12.58 19.82 3.59
CA LEU A 432 -13.42 20.97 3.26
C LEU A 432 -14.87 20.70 3.69
N GLU A 433 -15.13 20.85 4.97
CA GLU A 433 -16.23 21.75 5.32
C GLU A 433 -15.60 23.04 5.84
N ARG A 434 -15.91 24.15 5.17
CA ARG A 434 -15.70 25.49 5.73
C ARG A 434 -16.50 25.57 7.02
N VAL A 435 -15.84 25.49 8.17
CA VAL A 435 -16.43 25.98 9.43
C VAL A 435 -16.25 27.51 9.43
N GLY A 436 -17.10 28.20 8.68
CA GLY A 436 -17.05 29.66 8.50
C GLY A 436 -16.03 30.15 7.45
N SER A 437 -15.32 31.23 7.75
CA SER A 437 -14.44 31.96 6.80
C SER A 437 -12.96 31.55 6.79
N ASP A 438 -12.48 30.73 7.74
CA ASP A 438 -11.07 30.35 7.88
C ASP A 438 -10.80 28.86 7.59
N ARG A 439 -9.74 28.57 6.83
CA ARG A 439 -9.20 27.21 6.65
C ARG A 439 -8.46 26.79 7.93
N LYS A 440 -9.06 25.91 8.74
CA LYS A 440 -8.46 25.45 10.02
C LYS A 440 -7.72 24.12 9.85
N ARG A 441 -6.62 23.95 10.61
CA ARG A 441 -5.73 22.76 10.57
C ARG A 441 -6.35 21.60 11.35
N ILE A 442 -6.25 20.37 10.82
CA ILE A 442 -6.63 19.14 11.53
C ILE A 442 -5.48 18.73 12.46
N GLU A 443 -5.80 18.40 13.70
CA GLU A 443 -4.83 18.01 14.73
C GLU A 443 -4.86 16.51 15.06
N PHE A 444 -6.02 15.87 14.87
CA PHE A 444 -6.21 14.46 15.13
C PHE A 444 -7.14 13.86 14.07
N GLY A 445 -6.85 12.65 13.63
CA GLY A 445 -7.70 11.92 12.70
C GLY A 445 -7.60 10.42 12.91
N CYS A 446 -8.76 9.77 12.96
CA CYS A 446 -8.89 8.32 13.03
C CYS A 446 -9.90 7.85 11.98
N MET A 447 -9.55 6.81 11.22
CA MET A 447 -10.42 6.23 10.19
C MET A 447 -11.05 4.92 10.67
N ALA A 448 -12.32 4.72 10.35
CA ALA A 448 -12.99 3.46 10.63
C ALA A 448 -12.84 2.48 9.47
N VAL A 449 -13.02 1.19 9.78
CA VAL A 449 -12.73 0.06 8.87
C VAL A 449 -13.93 -0.31 8.00
N GLU A 450 -15.15 -0.19 8.52
CA GLU A 450 -16.32 -0.89 7.98
C GLU A 450 -16.86 -0.31 6.67
N GLN A 451 -16.72 1.01 6.45
CA GLN A 451 -17.12 1.64 5.19
C GLN A 451 -16.06 2.62 4.63
N PRO A 452 -15.95 2.73 3.30
CA PRO A 452 -15.17 3.80 2.66
C PRO A 452 -15.71 5.18 3.08
N GLY A 453 -14.83 6.03 3.63
CA GLY A 453 -15.15 7.40 4.02
C GLY A 453 -15.55 7.63 5.48
N GLU A 454 -15.48 6.62 6.35
CA GLU A 454 -15.74 6.81 7.78
C GLU A 454 -14.53 7.30 8.56
N TYR A 455 -14.74 8.36 9.34
CA TYR A 455 -13.68 8.98 10.13
C TYR A 455 -14.25 9.79 11.30
N ILE A 456 -13.37 10.07 12.25
CA ILE A 456 -13.54 11.10 13.27
C ILE A 456 -12.28 11.95 13.33
N VAL A 457 -12.42 13.27 13.29
CA VAL A 457 -11.31 14.23 13.24
C VAL A 457 -11.51 15.37 14.23
N ARG A 458 -10.40 15.92 14.75
CA ARG A 458 -10.38 17.15 15.56
C ARG A 458 -9.62 18.26 14.81
N TYR A 459 -10.19 19.45 14.76
CA TYR A 459 -9.55 20.66 14.27
C TYR A 459 -8.83 21.42 15.39
N GLY A 460 -7.87 22.28 15.05
CA GLY A 460 -7.05 23.01 16.04
C GLY A 460 -7.74 24.08 16.87
N ASN A 461 -9.06 24.20 16.76
CA ASN A 461 -9.91 24.97 17.65
C ASN A 461 -10.82 24.05 18.50
N ASP A 462 -10.41 22.79 18.68
CA ASP A 462 -11.10 21.75 19.43
C ASP A 462 -12.51 21.39 18.92
N THR A 463 -12.80 21.74 17.66
CA THR A 463 -14.02 21.30 16.98
C THR A 463 -13.83 19.89 16.45
N TRP A 464 -14.82 19.04 16.67
CA TRP A 464 -14.82 17.66 16.20
C TRP A 464 -15.81 17.46 15.06
N LEU A 465 -15.43 16.62 14.10
CA LEU A 465 -16.27 16.22 12.98
C LEU A 465 -16.17 14.70 12.81
N ALA A 466 -17.33 14.05 12.68
CA ALA A 466 -17.42 12.65 12.31
C ALA A 466 -18.14 12.52 10.96
N SER A 467 -17.88 11.44 10.23
CA SER A 467 -18.59 11.13 8.99
C SER A 467 -20.10 10.99 9.21
N LYS A 468 -20.92 11.29 8.19
CA LYS A 468 -22.39 11.33 8.27
C LYS A 468 -23.01 10.09 8.92
N ASP A 469 -22.49 8.91 8.59
CA ASP A 469 -23.02 7.63 9.09
C ASP A 469 -22.24 7.06 10.28
N PHE A 470 -21.34 7.85 10.91
CA PHE A 470 -20.50 7.38 12.02
C PHE A 470 -21.32 6.83 13.19
N GLU A 471 -22.42 7.50 13.56
CA GLU A 471 -23.30 7.04 14.65
C GLU A 471 -24.02 5.73 14.34
N LYS A 472 -24.30 5.47 13.06
CA LYS A 472 -24.95 4.23 12.63
C LYS A 472 -24.01 3.03 12.78
N HIS A 473 -22.73 3.21 12.47
CA HIS A 473 -21.75 2.12 12.45
C HIS A 473 -20.96 1.99 13.78
N HIS A 474 -20.88 3.05 14.58
CA HIS A 474 -20.28 3.03 15.92
C HIS A 474 -21.26 3.52 17.01
N PRO A 475 -22.45 2.90 17.17
CA PRO A 475 -23.50 3.40 18.04
C PRO A 475 -23.06 3.51 19.51
N HIS A 476 -22.30 2.51 20.00
CA HIS A 476 -21.78 2.51 21.37
C HIS A 476 -20.77 3.62 21.64
N LEU A 477 -19.83 3.85 20.71
CA LEU A 477 -18.87 4.94 20.86
C LEU A 477 -19.56 6.29 20.74
N SER A 478 -20.50 6.44 19.82
CA SER A 478 -21.29 7.68 19.66
C SER A 478 -22.11 8.02 20.90
N GLU A 479 -22.71 7.03 21.56
CA GLU A 479 -23.38 7.22 22.85
C GLU A 479 -22.41 7.75 23.92
N LYS A 480 -21.21 7.16 24.01
CA LYS A 480 -20.17 7.63 24.96
C LYS A 480 -19.66 9.03 24.63
N ILE A 481 -19.47 9.34 23.35
CA ILE A 481 -19.07 10.68 22.89
C ILE A 481 -20.14 11.71 23.24
N LYS A 482 -21.43 11.39 23.10
CA LYS A 482 -22.53 12.26 23.51
C LYS A 482 -22.56 12.47 25.02
N PHE A 483 -22.26 11.43 25.79
CA PHE A 483 -22.26 11.48 27.26
C PHE A 483 -21.09 12.28 27.84
N PHE A 484 -19.88 12.09 27.34
CA PHE A 484 -18.65 12.74 27.85
C PHE A 484 -18.25 14.02 27.08
N GLU A 485 -19.07 14.41 26.11
CA GLU A 485 -18.85 15.49 25.15
C GLU A 485 -17.66 15.26 24.21
N VAL A 486 -17.90 15.46 22.91
CA VAL A 486 -16.87 15.24 21.88
C VAL A 486 -15.68 16.19 22.04
N GLY A 487 -15.91 17.42 22.52
CA GLY A 487 -14.85 18.42 22.75
C GLY A 487 -13.79 17.99 23.76
N ASN A 488 -14.14 17.08 24.67
CA ASN A 488 -13.25 16.56 25.69
C ASN A 488 -12.52 15.28 25.26
N LEU A 489 -12.75 14.77 24.05
CA LEU A 489 -12.08 13.57 23.56
C LEU A 489 -10.57 13.86 23.38
N ASP A 490 -9.73 12.98 23.92
CA ASP A 490 -8.28 13.14 23.94
C ASP A 490 -7.64 12.22 22.90
N ILE A 491 -7.89 10.92 23.00
CA ILE A 491 -7.42 9.90 22.06
C ILE A 491 -8.57 8.97 21.66
N CYS A 492 -8.57 8.56 20.39
CA CYS A 492 -9.51 7.59 19.84
C CYS A 492 -8.77 6.60 18.94
N ALA A 493 -9.14 5.33 18.99
CA ALA A 493 -8.68 4.31 18.06
C ALA A 493 -9.89 3.50 17.63
N LEU A 494 -10.01 3.27 16.32
CA LEU A 494 -11.06 2.49 15.70
C LEU A 494 -10.44 1.22 15.11
N GLY A 495 -11.12 0.09 15.28
CA GLY A 495 -10.73 -1.22 14.77
C GLY A 495 -11.87 -1.88 14.00
N PRO A 496 -11.64 -3.08 13.44
CA PRO A 496 -12.67 -3.85 12.74
C PRO A 496 -13.79 -4.27 13.69
N ASN A 497 -14.97 -4.63 13.17
CA ASN A 497 -16.11 -5.15 13.95
C ASN A 497 -16.54 -4.23 15.10
N GLN A 498 -16.64 -2.92 14.83
CA GLN A 498 -17.01 -1.87 15.79
C GLN A 498 -16.10 -1.79 17.03
N GLN A 499 -14.89 -2.36 16.97
CA GLN A 499 -13.92 -2.24 18.04
C GLN A 499 -13.45 -0.79 18.17
N TYR A 500 -13.28 -0.32 19.40
CA TYR A 500 -12.75 1.00 19.65
C TYR A 500 -12.09 1.12 21.02
N TYR A 501 -11.25 2.14 21.14
CA TYR A 501 -10.83 2.71 22.41
C TYR A 501 -10.98 4.23 22.35
N ALA A 502 -11.49 4.82 23.42
CA ALA A 502 -11.60 6.27 23.56
C ALA A 502 -11.23 6.69 24.99
N ARG A 503 -10.51 7.80 25.11
CA ARG A 503 -10.24 8.48 26.39
C ARG A 503 -10.53 9.96 26.26
N TRP A 504 -11.03 10.56 27.33
CA TRP A 504 -11.32 11.97 27.46
C TRP A 504 -10.28 12.69 28.36
N LEU A 505 -10.21 14.02 28.24
CA LEU A 505 -9.25 14.88 28.94
C LEU A 505 -9.38 14.83 30.47
N ASP A 506 -10.55 14.46 30.98
CA ASP A 506 -10.82 14.22 32.40
C ASP A 506 -10.28 12.88 32.92
N GLY A 507 -9.73 12.04 32.03
CA GLY A 507 -9.24 10.69 32.32
C GLY A 507 -10.29 9.59 32.21
N SER A 508 -11.55 9.93 31.94
CA SER A 508 -12.60 8.96 31.62
C SER A 508 -12.23 8.20 30.35
N TRP A 509 -12.65 6.94 30.24
CA TRP A 509 -12.33 6.09 29.09
C TRP A 509 -13.42 5.06 28.83
N SER A 510 -13.46 4.57 27.59
CA SER A 510 -14.36 3.49 27.16
C SER A 510 -13.65 2.65 26.11
N CYS A 511 -13.89 1.35 26.11
CA CYS A 511 -13.40 0.46 25.05
C CYS A 511 -14.42 -0.61 24.70
N GLN A 512 -14.39 -1.05 23.45
CA GLN A 512 -15.09 -2.22 22.95
C GLN A 512 -14.10 -3.04 22.11
N GLY A 513 -13.92 -4.31 22.44
CA GLY A 513 -12.97 -5.18 21.75
C GLY A 513 -12.70 -6.45 22.53
N SER A 514 -11.58 -7.11 22.22
CA SER A 514 -11.23 -8.39 22.82
C SER A 514 -11.11 -8.32 24.34
N SER A 515 -11.33 -9.47 24.99
CA SER A 515 -11.16 -9.60 26.44
C SER A 515 -9.75 -9.20 26.89
N GLU A 516 -8.75 -9.47 26.04
CA GLU A 516 -7.34 -9.16 26.27
C GLU A 516 -7.04 -7.66 26.17
N LEU A 517 -7.61 -6.96 25.18
CA LEU A 517 -7.53 -5.51 25.07
C LEU A 517 -8.14 -4.83 26.31
N ALA A 518 -9.37 -5.21 26.66
CA ALA A 518 -10.08 -4.63 27.80
C ALA A 518 -9.38 -4.93 29.14
N ARG A 519 -8.74 -6.10 29.27
CA ARG A 519 -7.91 -6.46 30.44
C ARG A 519 -6.66 -5.59 30.51
N THR A 520 -5.97 -5.41 29.39
CA THR A 520 -4.74 -4.61 29.31
C THR A 520 -5.00 -3.15 29.70
N ILE A 521 -6.05 -2.53 29.13
CA ILE A 521 -6.41 -1.14 29.43
C ILE A 521 -6.75 -0.97 30.92
N ARG A 522 -7.57 -1.87 31.49
CA ARG A 522 -7.92 -1.83 32.93
C ARG A 522 -6.69 -1.92 33.82
N ASN A 523 -5.72 -2.77 33.48
CA ASN A 523 -4.50 -2.92 34.25
C ASN A 523 -3.63 -1.66 34.18
N LEU A 524 -3.42 -1.09 32.99
CA LEU A 524 -2.66 0.15 32.84
C LEU A 524 -3.26 1.31 33.64
N ILE A 525 -4.59 1.44 33.60
CA ILE A 525 -5.31 2.49 34.33
C ILE A 525 -5.26 2.27 35.84
N LYS A 526 -5.38 1.01 36.29
CA LYS A 526 -5.20 0.65 37.71
C LYS A 526 -3.80 1.00 38.21
N GLU A 527 -2.79 0.86 37.36
CA GLU A 527 -1.40 1.25 37.64
C GLU A 527 -1.13 2.75 37.46
N GLN A 528 -2.16 3.56 37.18
CA GLN A 528 -2.06 5.00 36.91
C GLN A 528 -1.14 5.33 35.72
N LYS A 529 -0.99 4.40 34.77
CA LYS A 529 -0.22 4.61 33.55
C LYS A 529 -1.08 5.27 32.48
N LYS A 530 -0.64 6.42 31.99
CA LYS A 530 -1.34 7.17 30.95
C LYS A 530 -1.00 6.60 29.58
N ILE A 531 -2.02 6.18 28.83
CA ILE A 531 -1.88 5.70 27.44
C ILE A 531 -1.47 6.88 26.52
N VAL A 532 -0.44 6.70 25.71
CA VAL A 532 0.06 7.73 24.77
C VAL A 532 -0.41 7.46 23.35
N ALA A 533 -0.34 6.20 22.92
CA ALA A 533 -0.77 5.77 21.59
C ALA A 533 -1.41 4.39 21.68
N ILE A 534 -2.40 4.14 20.84
CA ILE A 534 -3.08 2.85 20.76
C ILE A 534 -3.58 2.63 19.34
N SER A 535 -3.45 1.41 18.85
CA SER A 535 -3.98 1.02 17.55
C SER A 535 -4.59 -0.37 17.61
N LEU A 536 -5.71 -0.53 16.90
CA LEU A 536 -6.47 -1.75 16.74
C LEU A 536 -6.33 -2.20 15.27
N GLY A 537 -5.76 -3.38 15.06
CA GLY A 537 -5.39 -3.90 13.75
C GLY A 537 -6.31 -5.01 13.26
N PHE A 538 -5.81 -5.80 12.31
CA PHE A 538 -6.48 -6.92 11.70
C PHE A 538 -6.85 -7.98 12.75
N GLY A 539 -8.06 -8.54 12.65
CA GLY A 539 -8.58 -9.46 13.67
C GLY A 539 -8.86 -8.72 14.99
N GLU A 540 -8.30 -9.21 16.10
CA GLU A 540 -8.37 -8.53 17.41
C GLU A 540 -6.99 -8.06 17.88
N SER A 541 -6.06 -7.88 16.93
CA SER A 541 -4.71 -7.44 17.25
C SER A 541 -4.69 -5.99 17.73
N PHE A 542 -3.80 -5.68 18.66
CA PHE A 542 -3.62 -4.32 19.16
C PHE A 542 -2.19 -4.07 19.64
N LEU A 543 -1.82 -2.79 19.64
CA LEU A 543 -0.63 -2.28 20.31
C LEU A 543 -0.99 -1.05 21.11
N VAL A 544 -0.51 -0.98 22.35
CA VAL A 544 -0.67 0.16 23.25
C VAL A 544 0.69 0.64 23.76
N SER A 545 0.88 1.95 23.80
CA SER A 545 2.03 2.64 24.40
C SER A 545 1.54 3.50 25.56
N PHE A 546 2.33 3.58 26.64
CA PHE A 546 1.95 4.25 27.88
C PHE A 546 3.15 4.86 28.62
N GLU A 547 2.89 5.89 29.41
CA GLU A 547 3.92 6.59 30.20
C GLU A 547 4.45 5.72 31.34
N LEU A 548 5.78 5.69 31.50
CA LEU A 548 6.48 5.15 32.66
C LEU A 548 6.95 6.27 33.59
N ASN A 549 7.14 5.96 34.87
CA ASN A 549 7.67 6.90 35.86
C ASN A 549 9.10 7.39 35.56
N THR A 550 9.78 6.76 34.60
CA THR A 550 11.14 7.08 34.16
C THR A 550 11.20 8.23 33.14
N GLY A 551 10.04 8.68 32.62
CA GLY A 551 9.97 9.64 31.51
C GLY A 551 10.07 9.01 30.11
N TYR A 552 10.28 7.69 30.04
CA TYR A 552 10.20 6.89 28.82
C TYR A 552 8.79 6.29 28.64
N LEU A 553 8.53 5.71 27.47
CA LEU A 553 7.25 5.06 27.17
C LEU A 553 7.42 3.54 27.16
N GLY A 554 6.57 2.85 27.91
CA GLY A 554 6.40 1.41 27.82
C GLY A 554 5.38 1.06 26.74
N TRP A 555 5.41 -0.17 26.27
CA TRP A 555 4.44 -0.67 25.30
C TRP A 555 4.05 -2.11 25.59
N TYR A 556 2.87 -2.50 25.12
CA TYR A 556 2.34 -3.86 25.16
C TYR A 556 1.57 -4.12 23.86
N HIS A 557 1.58 -5.36 23.40
CA HIS A 557 0.83 -5.76 22.22
C HIS A 557 0.29 -7.18 22.35
N ASP A 558 -0.82 -7.43 21.68
CA ASP A 558 -1.21 -8.76 21.24
C ASP A 558 -1.43 -8.68 19.74
N LEU A 559 -0.51 -9.24 18.94
CA LEU A 559 -0.59 -9.15 17.48
C LEU A 559 -1.24 -10.39 16.86
N GLN A 560 -1.62 -11.39 17.66
CA GLN A 560 -2.28 -12.62 17.21
C GLN A 560 -1.58 -13.37 16.04
N GLY A 561 -0.27 -13.16 15.87
CA GLY A 561 0.52 -13.72 14.76
C GLY A 561 0.47 -12.93 13.45
N TYR A 562 -0.27 -11.81 13.41
CA TYR A 562 -0.24 -10.80 12.36
C TYR A 562 0.90 -9.81 12.58
N TYR A 563 1.16 -8.94 11.59
CA TYR A 563 2.21 -7.92 11.61
C TYR A 563 3.57 -8.47 12.04
N ARG A 564 3.97 -9.64 11.51
CA ARG A 564 5.20 -10.35 11.94
C ARG A 564 6.47 -9.49 11.82
N GLY A 565 6.50 -8.56 10.86
CA GLY A 565 7.58 -7.57 10.74
C GLY A 565 7.66 -6.66 11.96
N LEU A 566 6.52 -6.18 12.45
CA LEU A 566 6.42 -5.38 13.67
C LEU A 566 6.80 -6.22 14.89
N GLU A 567 6.30 -7.46 14.99
CA GLU A 567 6.64 -8.34 16.11
C GLU A 567 8.15 -8.60 16.18
N ARG A 568 8.80 -8.84 15.03
CA ARG A 568 10.26 -8.99 14.93
C ARG A 568 10.99 -7.72 15.32
N PHE A 569 10.52 -6.57 14.86
CA PHE A 569 11.08 -5.26 15.21
C PHE A 569 11.02 -5.02 16.72
N LEU A 570 9.86 -5.23 17.34
CA LEU A 570 9.65 -5.03 18.78
C LEU A 570 10.51 -5.98 19.61
N LYS A 571 10.64 -7.26 19.22
CA LYS A 571 11.55 -8.22 19.88
C LYS A 571 13.02 -7.81 19.82
N GLY A 572 13.44 -7.10 18.78
CA GLY A 572 14.79 -6.59 18.61
C GLY A 572 15.07 -5.25 19.31
N HIS A 573 14.03 -4.57 19.80
CA HIS A 573 14.10 -3.19 20.30
C HIS A 573 13.29 -3.05 21.60
N ASN A 574 13.84 -3.58 22.69
CA ASN A 574 13.18 -3.52 24.00
C ASN A 574 13.27 -2.13 24.67
N ASP A 575 14.23 -1.30 24.24
CA ASP A 575 14.52 0.03 24.81
C ASP A 575 14.06 1.14 23.85
N ILE A 576 12.77 1.15 23.49
CA ILE A 576 12.17 2.19 22.65
C ILE A 576 10.90 2.76 23.27
N SER A 577 10.73 4.06 23.09
CA SER A 577 9.51 4.79 23.40
C SER A 577 8.66 5.00 22.15
N ILE A 578 7.48 4.38 22.08
CA ILE A 578 6.56 4.48 20.93
C ILE A 578 5.65 5.71 21.10
N HIS A 579 5.83 6.72 20.25
CA HIS A 579 5.08 7.99 20.30
C HIS A 579 3.78 7.96 19.48
N ALA A 580 3.75 7.17 18.41
CA ALA A 580 2.55 6.93 17.62
C ALA A 580 2.64 5.56 16.92
N VAL A 581 1.49 4.89 16.81
CA VAL A 581 1.37 3.60 16.13
C VAL A 581 0.07 3.53 15.35
N THR A 582 0.11 2.90 14.18
CA THR A 582 -1.09 2.42 13.49
C THR A 582 -0.83 1.06 12.86
N LEU A 583 -1.74 0.12 13.09
CA LEU A 583 -1.86 -1.18 12.45
C LEU A 583 -2.96 -1.03 11.38
N ASP A 584 -2.71 -1.47 10.15
CA ASP A 584 -3.75 -1.39 9.11
C ASP A 584 -4.77 -2.53 9.29
N PRO A 585 -6.03 -2.23 9.64
CA PRO A 585 -7.02 -3.26 9.91
C PRO A 585 -7.46 -4.05 8.67
N GLN A 586 -7.13 -3.60 7.45
CA GLN A 586 -7.36 -4.34 6.20
C GLN A 586 -6.16 -5.20 5.77
N SER A 587 -5.00 -5.03 6.40
CA SER A 587 -3.78 -5.74 6.05
C SER A 587 -3.21 -6.52 7.23
N GLN A 588 -2.79 -7.75 6.99
CA GLN A 588 -2.11 -8.56 8.00
C GLN A 588 -0.63 -8.18 8.19
N THR A 589 -0.10 -7.28 7.36
CA THR A 589 1.34 -6.97 7.31
C THR A 589 1.64 -5.50 7.49
N ASP A 590 0.68 -4.61 7.26
CA ASP A 590 0.98 -3.20 7.12
C ASP A 590 0.81 -2.42 8.43
N TYR A 591 1.83 -1.66 8.79
CA TYR A 591 1.89 -0.90 10.03
C TYR A 591 2.85 0.28 9.90
N LEU A 592 2.70 1.22 10.83
CA LEU A 592 3.55 2.39 10.96
C LEU A 592 3.78 2.69 12.44
N VAL A 593 5.04 2.84 12.84
CA VAL A 593 5.48 3.13 14.21
C VAL A 593 6.45 4.30 14.20
N VAL A 594 6.13 5.34 14.97
CA VAL A 594 7.03 6.47 15.27
C VAL A 594 7.56 6.27 16.69
N PHE A 595 8.88 6.21 16.84
CA PHE A 595 9.52 5.88 18.12
C PHE A 595 10.82 6.65 18.35
N THR A 596 11.31 6.65 19.58
CA THR A 596 12.67 7.07 19.96
C THR A 596 13.37 5.91 20.64
N GLU A 597 14.70 5.82 20.52
CA GLU A 597 15.50 4.86 21.30
C GLU A 597 15.85 5.44 22.67
N ASP A 598 15.71 4.64 23.71
CA ASP A 598 15.88 5.05 25.11
C ASP A 598 17.36 5.01 25.56
N SER A 599 18.30 4.80 24.63
CA SER A 599 19.70 4.50 24.92
C SER A 599 20.50 5.66 25.54
N ALA A 600 21.16 5.35 26.67
CA ALA A 600 22.04 6.21 27.44
C ALA A 600 23.48 6.35 26.88
N LYS A 601 23.72 6.15 25.57
CA LYS A 601 25.09 6.10 24.97
C LYS A 601 25.43 7.20 23.96
N GLY A 602 24.65 8.26 23.86
CA GLY A 602 25.00 9.44 23.08
C GLY A 602 24.74 10.72 23.87
N ARG A 603 25.72 11.63 23.93
CA ARG A 603 25.52 13.01 24.43
C ARG A 603 24.69 13.84 23.42
N GLY A 604 23.52 13.35 23.02
CA GLY A 604 22.67 13.97 22.00
C GLY A 604 21.19 13.81 22.33
N LYS A 605 20.38 14.78 21.90
CA LYS A 605 18.91 14.76 22.06
C LYS A 605 18.30 13.54 21.35
N PRO A 606 17.26 12.88 21.93
CA PRO A 606 16.59 11.74 21.29
C PRO A 606 15.98 12.16 19.95
N LYS A 607 16.30 11.40 18.89
CA LYS A 607 15.80 11.64 17.53
C LYS A 607 14.63 10.71 17.24
N ASN A 608 13.55 11.26 16.68
CA ASN A 608 12.41 10.45 16.23
C ASN A 608 12.85 9.55 15.06
N LYS A 609 12.43 8.30 15.09
CA LYS A 609 12.65 7.27 14.08
C LYS A 609 11.30 6.73 13.62
N LEU A 610 11.30 6.18 12.41
CA LEU A 610 10.14 5.56 11.78
C LEU A 610 10.46 4.12 11.44
N HIS A 611 9.55 3.22 11.80
CA HIS A 611 9.57 1.85 11.31
C HIS A 611 8.19 1.52 10.72
N CYS A 612 8.17 1.06 9.49
CA CYS A 612 6.93 0.76 8.79
C CYS A 612 7.08 -0.39 7.82
N SER A 613 5.98 -1.10 7.64
CA SER A 613 5.75 -1.98 6.51
C SER A 613 4.50 -1.44 5.84
N ASN A 614 4.61 -0.85 4.66
CA ASN A 614 3.44 -0.43 3.90
C ASN A 614 3.79 -0.40 2.41
N ARG A 615 2.95 -1.01 1.56
CA ARG A 615 3.18 -1.07 0.10
C ARG A 615 2.47 0.06 -0.63
N GLU A 616 1.21 0.31 -0.31
CA GLU A 616 0.34 1.23 -1.06
C GLU A 616 0.56 2.71 -0.73
N THR A 617 0.89 3.02 0.52
CA THR A 617 1.05 4.40 1.02
C THR A 617 2.52 4.78 1.26
N ARG A 618 3.46 3.94 0.82
CA ARG A 618 4.90 4.06 1.10
C ARG A 618 5.49 5.40 0.69
N HIS A 619 5.14 5.88 -0.51
CA HIS A 619 5.62 7.18 -1.01
C HIS A 619 5.11 8.34 -0.15
N ALA A 620 3.83 8.32 0.22
CA ALA A 620 3.24 9.35 1.07
C ALA A 620 3.83 9.34 2.49
N ILE A 621 4.06 8.16 3.06
CA ILE A 621 4.74 8.00 4.35
C ILE A 621 6.18 8.53 4.27
N SER A 622 6.91 8.19 3.20
CA SER A 622 8.28 8.65 3.00
C SER A 622 8.35 10.17 2.86
N ASP A 623 7.53 10.77 2.01
CA ASP A 623 7.46 12.22 1.83
C ASP A 623 7.04 12.94 3.13
N TRP A 624 6.05 12.41 3.84
CA TRP A 624 5.65 12.93 5.14
C TRP A 624 6.80 12.87 6.15
N TRP A 625 7.54 11.76 6.20
CA TRP A 625 8.62 11.53 7.15
C TRP A 625 9.87 12.35 6.87
N GLU A 626 10.26 12.51 5.60
CA GLU A 626 11.43 13.30 5.20
C GLU A 626 11.34 14.75 5.68
N THR A 627 10.14 15.33 5.70
CA THR A 627 9.91 16.67 6.28
C THR A 627 9.74 16.63 7.80
N SER A 628 9.28 15.51 8.37
CA SER A 628 8.97 15.40 9.81
C SER A 628 10.15 14.98 10.69
N LYS A 629 11.27 14.55 10.08
CA LYS A 629 12.49 14.07 10.77
C LYS A 629 13.49 15.17 11.12
N GLU A 630 13.40 16.35 10.48
CA GLU A 630 14.21 17.51 10.82
C GLU A 630 13.56 18.24 12.01
N LEU A 631 14.07 18.03 13.22
CA LEU A 631 13.91 19.05 14.26
C LEU A 631 14.84 20.21 13.89
N ARG A 632 14.39 21.14 13.04
CA ARG A 632 14.98 22.49 13.03
C ARG A 632 14.35 23.25 14.18
N GLU A 633 15.13 23.44 15.24
CA GLU A 633 14.82 24.43 16.26
C GLU A 633 14.84 25.81 15.61
N ASP A 634 13.71 26.51 15.61
CA ASP A 634 13.70 27.96 15.71
C ASP A 634 12.93 28.32 17.00
N SER A 635 13.73 28.73 18.00
CA SER A 635 13.44 29.60 19.17
C SER A 635 12.23 29.33 20.06
#